data_AF-A0A1F3LHP6-F1
#
_entry.id   AF-A0A1F3LHP6-F1
#
_cell.length_a   1.000
_cell.length_b   1.000
_cell.length_c   1.000
_cell.angle_alpha   90.00
_cell.angle_beta   90.00
_cell.angle_gamma   90.00
#
_symmetry.space_group_name_H-M   'P 1'
#
loop_
_entity.id
_entity.type
_entity.pdbx_description
1 polymer ?
#
loop_
_entity_poly.entity_id
_entity_poly.type
_entity_poly.pdbx_seq_one_letter_code
_entity_poly.pdbx_strand_id
1 'polypeptide(L)'
;MYCLTKFLIPYLSEVTGQETILFWFIVGGIGIFTPLIITGILILKAEGYKISKSTWIGRLRFRRITKQDLLWSFAGLILVGIFSGLIMKLLELVVGPFDPSPSFMSFEPLSKGRYWLLFVWAPYWILNILGEEFLWRGVLLPRQEIVFGKYTWIVHGLGWGLFHVAFGWQLLINLIPLIFIQSYIVQKTKNSWVGVIMHGGLNGPSFLAISFGLI
;
A
#
# COMPACT_ATOMS: atom_id res chain seq x y z
N MET A 1 -0.64 4.83 -13.40
CA MET A 1 -1.55 3.96 -12.61
C MET A 1 -2.93 3.85 -13.24
N TYR A 2 -3.72 4.93 -13.33
CA TYR A 2 -5.09 4.89 -13.87
C TYR A 2 -5.21 4.20 -15.24
N CYS A 3 -4.36 4.55 -16.21
CA CYS A 3 -4.43 3.91 -17.53
C CYS A 3 -4.09 2.41 -17.49
N LEU A 4 -3.18 2.00 -16.59
CA LEU A 4 -2.79 0.60 -16.46
C LEU A 4 -3.93 -0.23 -15.84
N THR A 5 -4.57 0.29 -14.79
CA THR A 5 -5.67 -0.38 -14.10
C THR A 5 -6.97 -0.36 -14.88
N LYS A 6 -7.25 0.74 -15.59
CA LYS A 6 -8.53 0.92 -16.31
C LYS A 6 -8.55 0.34 -17.71
N PHE A 7 -7.41 0.32 -18.42
CA PHE A 7 -7.35 -0.08 -19.82
C PHE A 7 -6.43 -1.27 -20.06
N LEU A 8 -5.17 -1.21 -19.64
CA LEU A 8 -4.20 -2.25 -19.99
C LEU A 8 -4.51 -3.61 -19.36
N ILE A 9 -4.81 -3.63 -18.06
CA ILE A 9 -5.14 -4.88 -17.35
C ILE A 9 -6.38 -5.57 -17.93
N PRO A 10 -7.53 -4.88 -18.11
CA PRO A 10 -8.68 -5.49 -18.77
C PRO A 10 -8.39 -5.97 -20.19
N TYR A 11 -7.68 -5.18 -21.00
CA TYR A 11 -7.32 -5.56 -22.36
C TYR A 11 -6.49 -6.85 -22.41
N LEU A 12 -5.48 -6.99 -21.54
CA LEU A 12 -4.66 -8.20 -21.48
C LEU A 12 -5.48 -9.41 -21.01
N SER A 13 -6.39 -9.23 -20.05
CA SER A 13 -7.30 -10.29 -19.61
C SER A 13 -8.19 -10.77 -20.75
N GLU A 14 -8.80 -9.84 -21.49
CA GLU A 14 -9.69 -10.15 -22.62
C GLU A 14 -8.96 -10.90 -23.75
N VAL A 15 -7.77 -10.43 -24.16
CA VAL A 15 -7.04 -11.01 -25.30
C VAL A 15 -6.43 -12.37 -24.97
N THR A 16 -6.02 -12.61 -23.72
CA THR A 16 -5.37 -13.86 -23.32
C THR A 16 -6.32 -14.89 -22.72
N GLY A 17 -7.54 -14.48 -22.33
CA GLY A 17 -8.47 -15.29 -21.54
C GLY A 17 -7.97 -15.59 -20.11
N GLN A 18 -6.91 -14.93 -19.65
CA GLN A 18 -6.37 -15.10 -18.30
C GLN A 18 -7.04 -14.15 -17.30
N GLU A 19 -6.96 -14.50 -16.02
CA GLU A 19 -7.62 -13.75 -14.96
C GLU A 19 -7.06 -12.33 -14.79
N THR A 20 -7.94 -11.36 -14.54
CA THR A 20 -7.57 -9.96 -14.31
C THR A 20 -6.56 -9.78 -13.17
N ILE A 21 -6.70 -10.58 -12.10
CA ILE A 21 -5.82 -10.52 -10.92
C ILE A 21 -4.37 -10.89 -11.25
N LEU A 22 -4.14 -11.79 -12.23
CA LEU A 22 -2.80 -12.12 -12.72
C LEU A 22 -2.12 -10.87 -13.30
N PHE A 23 -2.85 -10.15 -14.17
CA PHE A 23 -2.33 -8.93 -14.78
C PHE A 23 -2.18 -7.81 -13.77
N TRP A 24 -2.98 -7.77 -12.70
CA TRP A 24 -2.72 -6.86 -11.60
C TRP A 24 -1.34 -7.13 -10.96
N PHE A 25 -0.99 -8.39 -10.70
CA PHE A 25 0.32 -8.70 -10.13
C PHE A 25 1.48 -8.34 -11.06
N ILE A 26 1.32 -8.60 -12.37
CA ILE A 26 2.38 -8.33 -13.35
C ILE A 26 2.47 -6.85 -13.69
N VAL A 27 1.38 -6.26 -14.18
CA VAL A 27 1.32 -4.86 -14.63
C VAL A 27 1.41 -3.91 -13.45
N GLY A 28 0.81 -4.23 -12.31
CA GLY A 28 0.96 -3.45 -11.09
C GLY A 28 2.40 -3.49 -10.58
N GLY A 29 2.98 -4.69 -10.46
CA GLY A 29 4.37 -4.89 -10.07
C GLY A 29 5.34 -4.08 -10.93
N ILE A 30 5.33 -4.34 -12.23
CA ILE A 30 6.29 -3.76 -13.18
C ILE A 30 5.94 -2.33 -13.58
N GLY A 31 4.66 -2.02 -13.78
CA GLY A 31 4.20 -0.75 -14.34
C GLY A 31 3.89 0.33 -13.31
N ILE A 32 3.73 -0.02 -12.03
CA ILE A 32 3.45 0.93 -10.94
C ILE A 32 4.58 0.90 -9.92
N PHE A 33 4.81 -0.24 -9.28
CA PHE A 33 5.69 -0.30 -8.11
C PHE A 33 7.17 -0.25 -8.47
N THR A 34 7.60 -0.84 -9.59
CA THR A 34 8.98 -0.69 -10.07
C THR A 34 9.33 0.77 -10.40
N PRO A 35 8.54 1.53 -11.20
CA PRO A 35 8.77 2.96 -11.42
C PRO A 35 8.80 3.78 -10.14
N LEU A 36 7.98 3.42 -9.16
CA LEU A 36 7.93 4.05 -7.84
C LEU A 36 9.27 3.86 -7.10
N ILE A 37 9.82 2.64 -7.08
CA ILE A 37 11.15 2.35 -6.53
C ILE A 37 12.25 3.10 -7.28
N ILE A 38 12.22 3.09 -8.61
CA ILE A 38 13.19 3.81 -9.44
C ILE A 38 13.16 5.31 -9.10
N THR A 39 11.97 5.89 -8.97
CA THR A 39 11.80 7.30 -8.57
C THR A 39 12.46 7.58 -7.23
N GLY A 40 12.26 6.73 -6.23
CA GLY A 40 12.91 6.90 -4.93
C GLY A 40 14.43 6.81 -5.01
N ILE A 41 14.98 5.90 -5.82
CA ILE A 41 16.43 5.79 -6.06
C ILE A 41 16.97 7.06 -6.75
N LEU A 42 16.26 7.58 -7.75
CA LEU A 42 16.66 8.80 -8.45
C LEU A 42 16.67 10.01 -7.52
N ILE A 43 15.67 10.15 -6.64
CA ILE A 43 15.63 11.20 -5.62
C ILE A 43 16.83 11.07 -4.66
N LEU A 44 17.12 9.86 -4.16
CA LEU A 44 18.26 9.64 -3.28
C LEU A 44 19.59 10.00 -3.96
N LYS A 45 19.75 9.62 -5.23
CA LYS A 45 20.95 9.97 -6.02
C LYS A 45 21.07 11.49 -6.21
N ALA A 46 19.96 12.17 -6.50
CA ALA A 46 19.93 13.63 -6.62
C ALA A 46 20.23 14.35 -5.29
N GLU A 47 19.91 13.73 -4.16
CA GLU A 47 20.32 14.19 -2.81
C GLU A 47 21.79 13.88 -2.48
N GLY A 48 22.54 13.20 -3.36
CA GLY A 48 23.93 12.82 -3.14
C GLY A 48 24.14 11.53 -2.34
N TYR A 49 23.07 10.77 -2.06
CA TYR A 49 23.18 9.49 -1.37
C TYR A 49 23.54 8.35 -2.33
N LYS A 50 24.45 7.48 -1.90
CA LYS A 50 24.68 6.16 -2.50
C LYS A 50 23.76 5.14 -1.86
N ILE A 51 23.38 4.09 -2.60
CA ILE A 51 22.65 2.95 -2.02
C ILE A 51 23.62 2.18 -1.12
N SER A 52 23.40 2.27 0.19
CA SER A 52 24.26 1.69 1.20
C SER A 52 23.46 1.37 2.46
N LYS A 53 24.02 0.54 3.34
CA LYS A 53 23.43 0.25 4.65
C LYS A 53 23.25 1.51 5.51
N SER A 54 24.18 2.47 5.42
CA SER A 54 24.09 3.75 6.11
C SER A 54 22.88 4.57 5.62
N THR A 55 22.71 4.67 4.30
CA THR A 55 21.54 5.34 3.69
C THR A 55 20.24 4.63 4.08
N TRP A 56 20.23 3.30 4.09
CA TRP A 56 19.07 2.50 4.47
C TRP A 56 18.60 2.78 5.91
N ILE A 57 19.53 2.78 6.86
CA ILE A 57 19.22 2.94 8.29
C ILE A 57 19.03 4.43 8.66
N GLY A 58 19.92 5.28 8.16
CA GLY A 58 19.99 6.70 8.51
C GLY A 58 18.96 7.54 7.73
N ARG A 59 19.09 7.55 6.40
CA ARG A 59 18.30 8.42 5.52
C ARG A 59 16.89 7.90 5.30
N LEU A 60 16.74 6.60 5.05
CA LEU A 60 15.44 5.95 4.80
C LEU A 60 14.77 5.44 6.09
N ARG A 61 15.47 5.52 7.22
CA ARG A 61 14.95 5.17 8.56
C ARG A 61 14.44 3.73 8.70
N PHE A 62 14.97 2.79 7.91
CA PHE A 62 14.76 1.36 8.14
C PHE A 62 15.68 0.86 9.26
N ARG A 63 15.36 1.28 10.48
CA ARG A 63 16.15 1.02 11.70
C ARG A 63 15.77 -0.31 12.33
N ARG A 64 16.56 -0.80 13.28
CA ARG A 64 16.18 -1.99 14.05
C ARG A 64 14.82 -1.76 14.73
N ILE A 65 13.89 -2.69 14.54
CA ILE A 65 12.56 -2.66 15.16
C ILE A 65 12.70 -2.81 16.68
N THR A 66 12.02 -1.94 17.42
CA THR A 66 11.94 -1.96 18.88
C THR A 66 10.58 -2.49 19.36
N LYS A 67 10.45 -2.80 20.66
CA LYS A 67 9.16 -3.16 21.25
C LYS A 67 8.13 -2.04 21.14
N GLN A 68 8.58 -0.79 21.21
CA GLN A 68 7.71 0.38 21.07
C GLN A 68 7.19 0.51 19.64
N ASP A 69 8.03 0.23 18.63
CA ASP A 69 7.61 0.18 17.22
C ASP A 69 6.51 -0.86 17.00
N LEU A 70 6.67 -2.06 17.59
CA LEU A 70 5.65 -3.11 17.52
C LEU A 70 4.35 -2.68 18.20
N LEU A 71 4.42 -2.13 19.41
CA LEU A 71 3.24 -1.65 20.13
C LEU A 71 2.46 -0.61 19.31
N TRP A 72 3.16 0.37 18.74
CA TRP A 72 2.56 1.36 17.85
C TRP A 72 1.98 0.74 16.58
N SER A 73 2.67 -0.23 15.98
CA SER A 73 2.19 -0.90 14.77
C SER A 73 0.87 -1.64 15.05
N PHE A 74 0.80 -2.42 16.14
CA PHE A 74 -0.40 -3.17 16.51
C PHE A 74 -1.55 -2.26 16.96
N ALA A 75 -1.27 -1.25 17.78
CA ALA A 75 -2.27 -0.26 18.16
C ALA A 75 -2.81 0.48 16.91
N GLY A 76 -1.92 0.85 15.99
CA GLY A 76 -2.27 1.45 14.72
C GLY A 76 -3.17 0.56 13.88
N LEU A 77 -2.83 -0.73 13.72
CA LEU A 77 -3.65 -1.70 12.98
C LEU A 77 -5.05 -1.86 13.59
N ILE A 78 -5.16 -1.94 14.92
CA ILE A 78 -6.46 -2.00 15.61
C ILE A 78 -7.29 -0.75 15.32
N LEU A 79 -6.69 0.44 15.44
CA LEU A 79 -7.39 1.71 15.16
C LEU A 79 -7.81 1.79 13.68
N VAL A 80 -6.94 1.39 12.75
CA VAL A 80 -7.27 1.33 11.33
C VAL A 80 -8.47 0.41 11.10
N GLY A 81 -8.46 -0.81 11.64
CA GLY A 81 -9.59 -1.74 11.50
C GLY A 81 -10.90 -1.18 12.04
N ILE A 82 -10.88 -0.57 13.24
CA ILE A 82 -12.06 0.05 13.86
C ILE A 82 -12.58 1.19 12.99
N PHE A 83 -11.72 2.14 12.60
CA PHE A 83 -12.15 3.31 11.84
C PHE A 83 -12.57 2.96 10.41
N SER A 84 -11.87 2.04 9.73
CA SER A 84 -12.27 1.57 8.41
C SER A 84 -13.63 0.86 8.48
N GLY A 85 -13.85 0.00 9.47
CA GLY A 85 -15.15 -0.65 9.68
C GLY A 85 -16.29 0.35 9.97
N LEU A 86 -16.04 1.37 10.79
CA LEU A 86 -17.01 2.44 11.06
C LEU A 86 -17.33 3.25 9.80
N ILE A 87 -16.31 3.64 9.03
CA ILE A 87 -16.48 4.38 7.78
C ILE A 87 -17.29 3.56 6.78
N MET A 88 -16.95 2.29 6.61
CA MET A 88 -17.65 1.39 5.68
C MET A 88 -19.11 1.21 6.08
N LYS A 89 -19.40 0.98 7.36
CA LYS A 89 -20.77 0.87 7.87
C LYS A 89 -21.57 2.17 7.69
N LEU A 90 -20.97 3.32 7.96
CA LEU A 90 -21.62 4.61 7.74
C LEU A 90 -21.91 4.86 6.27
N LEU A 91 -20.96 4.51 5.40
CA LEU A 91 -21.13 4.67 3.96
C LEU A 91 -22.24 3.76 3.45
N GLU A 92 -22.27 2.49 3.87
CA GLU A 92 -23.33 1.53 3.53
C GLU A 92 -24.72 2.02 3.95
N LEU A 93 -24.85 2.67 5.11
CA LEU A 93 -26.12 3.28 5.55
C LEU A 93 -26.58 4.44 4.65
N VAL A 94 -25.66 5.11 3.96
CA VAL A 94 -25.94 6.27 3.11
C VAL A 94 -26.17 5.87 1.65
N VAL A 95 -25.36 4.95 1.12
CA VAL A 95 -25.36 4.58 -0.32
C VAL A 95 -25.93 3.19 -0.60
N GLY A 96 -26.23 2.41 0.45
CA GLY A 96 -26.59 1.00 0.34
C GLY A 96 -25.38 0.07 0.24
N PRO A 97 -25.61 -1.25 0.15
CA PRO A 97 -24.55 -2.25 0.01
C PRO A 97 -23.70 -2.01 -1.24
N PHE A 98 -22.37 -2.06 -1.10
CA PHE A 98 -21.43 -1.95 -2.21
C PHE A 98 -20.15 -2.74 -1.92
N ASP A 99 -19.45 -3.14 -2.98
CA ASP A 99 -18.13 -3.77 -2.88
C ASP A 99 -17.04 -2.68 -2.94
N PRO A 100 -16.22 -2.52 -1.87
CA PRO A 100 -15.09 -1.58 -1.89
C PRO A 100 -13.92 -2.06 -2.75
N SER A 101 -13.93 -3.31 -3.22
CA SER A 101 -12.85 -3.90 -4.00
C SER A 101 -12.81 -3.31 -5.41
N PRO A 102 -11.65 -2.82 -5.86
CA PRO A 102 -11.48 -2.41 -7.25
C PRO A 102 -11.72 -3.58 -8.21
N SER A 103 -12.32 -3.27 -9.36
CA SER A 103 -12.62 -4.27 -10.42
C SER A 103 -11.43 -5.15 -10.83
N PHE A 104 -10.20 -4.64 -10.84
CA PHE A 104 -9.00 -5.41 -11.18
C PHE A 104 -8.52 -6.35 -10.06
N MET A 105 -9.13 -6.27 -8.87
CA MET A 105 -8.95 -7.19 -7.75
C MET A 105 -10.18 -8.06 -7.50
N SER A 106 -11.19 -8.02 -8.37
CA SER A 106 -12.34 -8.92 -8.30
C SER A 106 -11.99 -10.25 -8.97
N PHE A 107 -12.07 -11.35 -8.22
CA PHE A 107 -11.86 -12.70 -8.70
C PHE A 107 -12.62 -13.69 -7.82
N GLU A 108 -13.02 -14.82 -8.41
CA GLU A 108 -13.61 -15.93 -7.64
C GLU A 108 -12.60 -16.45 -6.60
N PRO A 109 -13.04 -16.92 -5.42
CA PRO A 109 -12.16 -17.57 -4.47
C PRO A 109 -11.30 -18.66 -5.12
N LEU A 110 -10.03 -18.73 -4.70
CA LEU A 110 -9.05 -19.64 -5.28
C LEU A 110 -9.45 -21.08 -5.01
N SER A 111 -9.46 -21.87 -6.08
CA SER A 111 -9.56 -23.33 -6.02
C SER A 111 -8.17 -23.96 -6.16
N LYS A 112 -8.05 -25.28 -5.95
CA LYS A 112 -6.77 -26.02 -6.04
C LYS A 112 -6.01 -25.76 -7.34
N GLY A 113 -6.71 -25.55 -8.46
CA GLY A 113 -6.11 -25.26 -9.77
C GLY A 113 -5.58 -23.83 -9.94
N ARG A 114 -5.84 -22.93 -8.98
CA ARG A 114 -5.53 -21.49 -9.04
C ARG A 114 -4.56 -21.01 -7.97
N TYR A 115 -4.11 -21.90 -7.06
CA TYR A 115 -3.13 -21.56 -6.02
C TYR A 115 -1.78 -21.10 -6.57
N TRP A 116 -1.48 -21.39 -7.85
CA TRP A 116 -0.30 -20.85 -8.52
C TRP A 116 -0.28 -19.31 -8.50
N LEU A 117 -1.45 -18.65 -8.44
CA LEU A 117 -1.57 -17.19 -8.31
C LEU A 117 -0.93 -16.66 -7.03
N LEU A 118 -0.90 -17.45 -5.94
CA LEU A 118 -0.24 -17.06 -4.69
C LEU A 118 1.29 -16.97 -4.86
N PHE A 119 1.88 -17.79 -5.74
CA PHE A 119 3.31 -17.72 -6.05
C PHE A 119 3.66 -16.47 -6.86
N VAL A 120 2.77 -16.02 -7.76
CA VAL A 120 2.94 -14.77 -8.51
C VAL A 120 2.65 -13.55 -7.62
N TRP A 121 1.67 -13.68 -6.73
CA TRP A 121 1.33 -12.66 -5.75
C TRP A 121 2.46 -12.38 -4.77
N ALA A 122 3.19 -13.38 -4.29
CA ALA A 122 4.24 -13.19 -3.28
C ALA A 122 5.31 -12.13 -3.68
N PRO A 123 5.99 -12.20 -4.85
CA PRO A 123 6.93 -11.17 -5.27
C PRO A 123 6.24 -9.83 -5.53
N TYR A 124 5.02 -9.85 -6.09
CA TYR A 124 4.22 -8.64 -6.27
C TYR A 124 3.93 -7.95 -4.93
N TRP A 125 3.54 -8.69 -3.89
CA TRP A 125 3.23 -8.17 -2.57
C TRP A 125 4.46 -7.52 -1.93
N ILE A 126 5.64 -8.12 -2.10
CA ILE A 126 6.90 -7.50 -1.67
C ILE A 126 7.13 -6.18 -2.41
N LEU A 127 6.98 -6.14 -3.74
CA LEU A 127 7.15 -4.91 -4.53
C LEU A 127 6.13 -3.83 -4.14
N ASN A 128 4.88 -4.22 -3.95
CA ASN A 128 3.79 -3.35 -3.53
C ASN A 128 4.11 -2.73 -2.17
N ILE A 129 4.24 -3.55 -1.13
CA ILE A 129 4.43 -3.07 0.24
C ILE A 129 5.80 -2.40 0.41
N LEU A 130 6.91 -3.09 0.11
CA LEU A 130 8.24 -2.50 0.34
C LEU A 130 8.53 -1.37 -0.63
N GLY A 131 8.04 -1.43 -1.87
CA GLY A 131 8.24 -0.35 -2.84
C GLY A 131 7.54 0.92 -2.40
N GLU A 132 6.26 0.83 -2.02
CA GLU A 132 5.53 1.97 -1.49
C GLU A 132 6.16 2.53 -0.22
N GLU A 133 6.48 1.69 0.76
CA GLU A 133 7.09 2.16 2.01
C GLU A 133 8.48 2.75 1.80
N PHE A 134 9.24 2.23 0.82
CA PHE A 134 10.53 2.80 0.44
C PHE A 134 10.39 4.25 -0.05
N LEU A 135 9.50 4.53 -1.01
CA LEU A 135 9.33 5.90 -1.51
C LEU A 135 8.59 6.77 -0.49
N TRP A 136 7.41 6.36 -0.05
CA TRP A 136 6.54 7.19 0.76
C TRP A 136 7.15 7.43 2.14
N ARG A 137 7.48 6.38 2.88
CA ARG A 137 7.95 6.51 4.28
C ARG A 137 9.45 6.73 4.36
N GLY A 138 10.22 6.12 3.47
CA GLY A 138 11.67 6.26 3.43
C GLY A 138 12.14 7.58 2.78
N VAL A 139 11.67 7.88 1.58
CA VAL A 139 12.19 9.01 0.79
C VAL A 139 11.41 10.30 1.04
N LEU A 140 10.09 10.29 0.86
CA LEU A 140 9.24 11.49 0.83
C LEU A 140 8.90 12.01 2.22
N LEU A 141 8.48 11.15 3.15
CA LEU A 141 8.07 11.56 4.50
C LEU A 141 9.19 12.35 5.22
N PRO A 142 10.47 11.90 5.26
CA PRO A 142 11.52 12.67 5.92
C PRO A 142 11.81 14.01 5.24
N ARG A 143 11.60 14.14 3.91
CA ARG A 143 11.73 15.43 3.20
C ARG A 143 10.60 16.38 3.62
N GLN A 144 9.37 15.89 3.65
CA GLN A 144 8.21 16.67 4.05
C GLN A 144 8.30 17.10 5.51
N GLU A 145 8.90 16.29 6.39
CA GLU A 145 9.14 16.65 7.79
C GLU A 145 10.00 17.89 8.00
N ILE A 146 10.94 18.16 7.08
CA ILE A 146 11.76 19.37 7.11
C ILE A 146 10.88 20.63 6.92
N VAL A 147 9.83 20.53 6.12
CA VAL A 147 8.97 21.67 5.75
C VAL A 147 7.76 21.79 6.68
N PHE A 148 7.05 20.69 6.93
CA PHE A 148 5.76 20.69 7.64
C PHE A 148 5.85 20.27 9.10
N GLY A 149 7.03 19.83 9.57
CA GLY A 149 7.28 19.49 10.97
C GLY A 149 6.23 18.52 11.53
N LYS A 150 5.58 18.90 12.63
CA LYS A 150 4.57 18.06 13.32
C LYS A 150 3.31 17.77 12.50
N TYR A 151 2.99 18.56 11.48
CA TYR A 151 1.80 18.40 10.64
C TYR A 151 2.05 17.54 9.38
N THR A 152 3.27 17.06 9.21
CA THR A 152 3.68 16.30 8.02
C THR A 152 2.77 15.14 7.68
N TRP A 153 2.29 14.38 8.66
CA TRP A 153 1.41 13.24 8.44
C TRP A 153 0.11 13.59 7.69
N ILE A 154 -0.39 14.81 7.83
CA ILE A 154 -1.59 15.28 7.10
C ILE A 154 -1.24 15.46 5.62
N VAL A 155 -0.18 16.23 5.33
CA VAL A 155 0.26 16.48 3.95
C VAL A 155 0.72 15.19 3.27
N HIS A 156 1.43 14.34 4.01
CA HIS A 156 1.87 13.03 3.55
C HIS A 156 0.68 12.12 3.24
N GLY A 157 -0.29 12.05 4.16
CA GLY A 157 -1.52 11.29 3.98
C GLY A 157 -2.30 11.75 2.75
N LEU A 158 -2.46 13.07 2.55
CA LEU A 158 -3.12 13.61 1.36
C LEU A 158 -2.39 13.22 0.06
N GLY A 159 -1.05 13.33 0.03
CA GLY A 159 -0.26 12.92 -1.13
C GLY A 159 -0.37 11.42 -1.42
N TRP A 160 -0.32 10.59 -0.38
CA TRP A 160 -0.47 9.14 -0.52
C TRP A 160 -1.90 8.72 -0.89
N GLY A 161 -2.91 9.44 -0.39
CA GLY A 161 -4.30 9.27 -0.78
C GLY A 161 -4.55 9.64 -2.24
N LEU A 162 -3.94 10.73 -2.73
CA LEU A 162 -4.00 11.11 -4.14
C LEU A 162 -3.41 10.02 -5.04
N PHE A 163 -2.31 9.38 -4.60
CA PHE A 163 -1.77 8.22 -5.30
C PHE A 163 -2.84 7.13 -5.44
N HIS A 164 -3.63 6.84 -4.39
CA HIS A 164 -4.66 5.81 -4.39
C HIS A 164 -5.94 6.13 -5.18
N VAL A 165 -6.19 7.38 -5.58
CA VAL A 165 -7.39 7.77 -6.33
C VAL A 165 -7.60 6.92 -7.59
N ALA A 166 -6.51 6.49 -8.24
CA ALA A 166 -6.59 5.71 -9.47
C ALA A 166 -7.10 4.27 -9.27
N PHE A 167 -7.30 3.82 -8.03
CA PHE A 167 -7.94 2.53 -7.73
C PHE A 167 -9.45 2.62 -7.51
N GLY A 168 -10.02 3.83 -7.50
CA GLY A 168 -11.45 4.06 -7.26
C GLY A 168 -11.72 4.70 -5.91
N TRP A 169 -12.84 5.42 -5.84
CA TRP A 169 -13.19 6.21 -4.65
C TRP A 169 -13.62 5.34 -3.47
N GLN A 170 -14.21 4.16 -3.73
CA GLN A 170 -14.64 3.23 -2.69
C GLN A 170 -13.44 2.71 -1.88
N LEU A 171 -12.42 2.21 -2.59
CA LEU A 171 -11.18 1.78 -1.94
C LEU A 171 -10.53 2.95 -1.22
N LEU A 172 -10.47 4.13 -1.85
CA LEU A 172 -9.87 5.31 -1.24
C LEU A 172 -10.51 5.64 0.11
N ILE A 173 -11.84 5.65 0.19
CA ILE A 173 -12.58 5.92 1.44
C ILE A 173 -12.22 4.88 2.51
N ASN A 174 -12.20 3.59 2.14
CA ASN A 174 -11.85 2.52 3.06
C ASN A 174 -10.40 2.64 3.58
N LEU A 175 -9.49 3.17 2.75
CA LEU A 175 -8.07 3.35 3.08
C LEU A 175 -7.77 4.62 3.89
N ILE A 176 -8.69 5.58 4.01
CA ILE A 176 -8.47 6.85 4.72
C ILE A 176 -7.84 6.63 6.11
N PRO A 177 -8.36 5.73 6.97
CA PRO A 177 -7.76 5.49 8.28
C PRO A 177 -6.31 5.01 8.19
N LEU A 178 -6.01 4.03 7.32
CA LEU A 178 -4.63 3.56 7.11
C LEU A 178 -3.74 4.71 6.64
N ILE A 179 -4.21 5.48 5.66
CA ILE A 179 -3.48 6.60 5.05
C ILE A 179 -2.96 7.57 6.09
N PHE A 180 -3.82 8.01 7.01
CA PHE A 180 -3.44 9.01 7.99
C PHE A 180 -2.79 8.41 9.24
N ILE A 181 -3.31 7.30 9.76
CA ILE A 181 -2.80 6.69 10.99
C ILE A 181 -1.38 6.13 10.76
N GLN A 182 -1.14 5.42 9.66
CA GLN A 182 0.20 4.92 9.35
C GLN A 182 1.20 6.06 9.17
N SER A 183 0.80 7.12 8.45
CA SER A 183 1.66 8.30 8.24
C SER A 183 2.03 8.98 9.55
N TYR A 184 1.06 9.13 10.46
CA TYR A 184 1.30 9.69 11.79
C TYR A 184 2.23 8.81 12.61
N ILE A 185 1.98 7.50 12.65
CA ILE A 185 2.76 6.58 13.47
C ILE A 185 4.19 6.49 12.96
N VAL A 186 4.43 6.38 11.65
CA VAL A 186 5.79 6.34 11.10
C VAL A 186 6.54 7.66 11.36
N GLN A 187 5.85 8.79 11.26
CA GLN A 187 6.40 10.08 11.66
C GLN A 187 6.76 10.10 13.16
N LYS A 188 5.94 9.51 14.02
CA LYS A 188 6.14 9.48 15.48
C LYS A 188 7.30 8.57 15.88
N THR A 189 7.38 7.38 15.31
CA THR A 189 8.41 6.38 15.63
C THR A 189 9.72 6.65 14.92
N LYS A 190 9.70 7.41 13.81
CA LYS A 190 10.86 7.66 12.94
C LYS A 190 11.47 6.35 12.45
N ASN A 191 10.64 5.33 12.20
CA ASN A 191 11.04 4.01 11.74
C ASN A 191 10.14 3.51 10.60
N SER A 192 10.68 3.41 9.39
CA SER A 192 9.92 3.03 8.19
C SER A 192 9.45 1.58 8.21
N TRP A 193 10.07 0.71 9.01
CA TRP A 193 9.55 -0.66 9.21
C TRP A 193 8.17 -0.69 9.85
N VAL A 194 7.80 0.32 10.64
CA VAL A 194 6.44 0.43 11.20
C VAL A 194 5.42 0.57 10.07
N GLY A 195 5.76 1.33 9.03
CA GLY A 195 4.95 1.44 7.83
C GLY A 195 4.80 0.10 7.11
N VAL A 196 5.89 -0.65 6.95
CA VAL A 196 5.87 -1.99 6.35
C VAL A 196 4.99 -2.96 7.14
N ILE A 197 5.11 -2.97 8.47
CA ILE A 197 4.31 -3.84 9.34
C ILE A 197 2.82 -3.51 9.24
N MET A 198 2.46 -2.23 9.31
CA MET A 198 1.07 -1.80 9.22
C MET A 198 0.48 -2.03 7.83
N HIS A 199 1.19 -1.61 6.79
CA HIS A 199 0.73 -1.74 5.40
C HIS A 199 0.63 -3.22 5.00
N GLY A 200 1.70 -3.99 5.20
CA GLY A 200 1.72 -5.42 4.90
C GLY A 200 0.78 -6.23 5.77
N GLY A 201 0.64 -5.87 7.05
CA GLY A 201 -0.24 -6.52 8.01
C GLY A 201 -1.72 -6.30 7.75
N LEU A 202 -2.10 -5.27 6.99
CA LEU A 202 -3.47 -5.12 6.49
C LEU A 202 -3.62 -5.76 5.11
N ASN A 203 -2.78 -5.36 4.14
CA ASN A 203 -2.92 -5.77 2.74
C ASN A 203 -2.81 -7.28 2.54
N GLY A 204 -1.83 -7.93 3.21
CA GLY A 204 -1.59 -9.36 3.06
C GLY A 204 -2.76 -10.22 3.56
N PRO A 205 -3.16 -10.09 4.85
CA PRO A 205 -4.30 -10.82 5.39
C PRO A 205 -5.61 -10.53 4.66
N SER A 206 -5.90 -9.28 4.27
CA SER A 206 -7.08 -8.96 3.47
C SER A 206 -7.08 -9.68 2.12
N PHE A 207 -5.95 -9.68 1.40
CA PHE A 207 -5.85 -10.39 0.13
C PHE A 207 -6.04 -11.90 0.30
N LEU A 208 -5.46 -12.51 1.34
CA LEU A 208 -5.64 -13.93 1.61
C LEU A 208 -7.09 -14.25 1.99
N ALA A 209 -7.74 -13.39 2.78
CA ALA A 209 -9.14 -13.57 3.17
C ALA A 209 -10.06 -13.56 1.94
N ILE A 210 -9.90 -12.59 1.04
CA ILE A 210 -10.62 -12.53 -0.24
C ILE A 210 -10.30 -13.76 -1.10
N SER A 211 -9.01 -14.12 -1.19
CA SER A 211 -8.55 -15.27 -1.98
C SER A 211 -9.17 -16.59 -1.54
N PHE A 212 -9.53 -16.74 -0.28
CA PHE A 212 -10.16 -17.96 0.25
C PHE A 212 -11.67 -17.79 0.52
N GLY A 213 -12.28 -16.69 0.08
CA GLY A 213 -13.72 -16.43 0.24
C GLY A 213 -14.17 -16.29 1.69
N LEU A 214 -13.30 -15.78 2.56
CA LEU A 214 -13.60 -15.55 3.99
C LEU A 214 -14.32 -14.23 4.24
N ILE A 215 -14.20 -13.28 3.30
CA ILE A 215 -14.84 -11.96 3.28
C ILE A 215 -15.20 -11.59 1.84
#